data_AF-A0A160FDU7-F1
#
_entry.id   AF-A0A160FDU7-F1
#
_cell.length_a   1.000
_cell.length_b   1.000
_cell.length_c   1.000
_cell.angle_alpha   90.00
_cell.angle_beta   90.00
_cell.angle_gamma   90.00
#
_symmetry.space_group_name_H-M   'P 1'
#
loop_
_entity.id
_entity.type
_entity.pdbx_description
1 polymer ?
#
loop_
_entity_poly.entity_id
_entity_poly.type
_entity_poly.pdbx_seq_one_letter_code
_entity_poly.pdbx_strand_id
1 'polypeptide(L)'
;MEGLAGKSDYFFVLRFAFLLDCSHDMMITWRCLYKVVIATLERLEILNKAESLGKMIVQSAAAEYYRSCWQRLKNDRVAQQLIKQFVAIKERYEEVQRFGKYHPDYQTVMKEIREIKRKLDFHDSIAAFKKAENELQELLDEVSVLIGRAVSEQVKVPTGNPYFTALSGCSGGCGTGGSCGCRS
;
A
#
# COMPACT_ATOMS: atom_id res chain seq x y z
N MET A 1 17.85 20.33 9.56
CA MET A 1 17.74 21.74 9.18
C MET A 1 16.93 21.72 7.90
N GLU A 2 15.69 22.21 7.85
CA GLU A 2 14.91 23.13 8.70
C GLU A 2 13.69 22.38 9.31
N GLY A 3 12.82 22.92 10.18
CA GLY A 3 12.79 24.21 10.88
C GLY A 3 11.37 24.69 11.20
N LEU A 4 10.81 24.27 12.35
CA LEU A 4 9.72 24.90 13.13
C LEU A 4 8.35 25.15 12.42
N ALA A 5 7.26 24.47 12.78
CA ALA A 5 6.49 24.60 14.03
C ALA A 5 5.74 25.95 14.22
N GLY A 6 4.48 25.96 13.76
CA GLY A 6 3.30 26.53 14.43
C GLY A 6 3.27 27.99 14.92
N LYS A 7 2.26 28.74 14.45
CA LYS A 7 1.51 29.70 15.27
C LYS A 7 0.07 29.81 14.76
N SER A 8 -0.86 29.57 15.66
CA SER A 8 -2.30 29.71 15.47
C SER A 8 -2.76 31.14 15.80
N ASP A 9 -4.05 31.38 15.55
CA ASP A 9 -4.95 32.20 16.38
C ASP A 9 -5.26 33.68 16.06
N TYR A 10 -6.55 33.86 15.73
CA TYR A 10 -7.49 34.98 15.86
C TYR A 10 -7.17 36.35 15.22
N PHE A 11 -7.95 36.88 14.28
CA PHE A 11 -9.43 37.11 14.22
C PHE A 11 -9.89 38.29 15.11
N PHE A 12 -9.67 39.52 14.62
CA PHE A 12 -10.24 40.81 15.09
C PHE A 12 -9.73 41.92 14.14
N VAL A 13 -10.45 42.95 13.66
CA VAL A 13 -11.89 43.32 13.66
C VAL A 13 -12.18 44.09 12.34
N LEU A 14 -13.31 43.84 11.65
CA LEU A 14 -14.21 44.90 11.12
C LEU A 14 -15.44 44.32 10.39
N ARG A 15 -16.49 44.11 11.18
CA ARG A 15 -17.88 44.02 10.77
C ARG A 15 -18.48 45.40 10.98
N PHE A 16 -19.02 46.07 9.96
CA PHE A 16 -20.34 46.75 9.97
C PHE A 16 -20.62 47.55 8.68
N ALA A 17 -21.90 47.52 8.25
CA ALA A 17 -22.59 48.42 7.30
C ALA A 17 -21.92 48.67 5.93
N PHE A 18 -22.54 48.25 4.81
CA PHE A 18 -23.82 48.84 4.41
C PHE A 18 -24.78 47.82 3.77
N LEU A 19 -26.04 47.84 4.22
CA LEU A 19 -27.15 47.30 3.43
C LEU A 19 -27.52 48.33 2.35
N LEU A 20 -27.69 47.86 1.12
CA LEU A 20 -28.44 48.43 -0.02
C LEU A 20 -27.64 48.33 -1.32
N ASP A 21 -27.64 47.13 -1.92
CA ASP A 21 -28.14 47.04 -3.30
C ASP A 21 -28.66 45.62 -3.58
N CYS A 22 -29.87 45.55 -4.13
CA CYS A 22 -30.56 44.28 -4.40
C CYS A 22 -30.43 43.90 -5.89
N SER A 23 -30.44 42.58 -6.15
CA SER A 23 -30.94 41.93 -7.38
C SER A 23 -29.95 41.32 -8.39
N HIS A 24 -28.67 41.07 -8.06
CA HIS A 24 -27.83 40.18 -8.89
C HIS A 24 -26.92 39.19 -8.14
N ASP A 25 -26.29 39.57 -7.03
CA ASP A 25 -25.29 38.71 -6.36
C ASP A 25 -25.84 37.52 -5.56
N MET A 26 -27.15 37.51 -5.27
CA MET A 26 -27.77 36.39 -4.54
C MET A 26 -27.72 35.08 -5.35
N MET A 27 -27.73 35.16 -6.69
CA MET A 27 -27.54 33.96 -7.53
C MET A 27 -26.10 33.46 -7.53
N ILE A 28 -25.09 34.33 -7.45
CA ILE A 28 -23.67 33.92 -7.50
C ILE A 28 -23.27 33.26 -6.19
N THR A 29 -23.65 33.86 -5.06
CA THR A 29 -23.41 33.30 -3.72
C THR A 29 -24.17 31.99 -3.49
N TRP A 30 -25.46 31.91 -3.86
CA TRP A 30 -26.19 30.63 -3.83
C TRP A 30 -25.61 29.59 -4.79
N ARG A 31 -25.15 29.96 -5.98
CA ARG A 31 -24.58 29.00 -6.95
C ARG A 31 -23.20 28.50 -6.52
N CYS A 32 -22.42 29.28 -5.80
CA CYS A 32 -21.20 28.81 -5.11
C CYS A 32 -21.55 27.90 -3.93
N LEU A 33 -22.46 28.32 -3.04
CA LEU A 33 -22.87 27.51 -1.88
C LEU A 33 -23.49 26.18 -2.32
N TYR A 34 -24.38 26.19 -3.33
CA TYR A 34 -25.04 25.03 -3.90
C TYR A 34 -24.07 24.12 -4.66
N LYS A 35 -23.06 24.67 -5.38
CA LYS A 35 -21.96 23.87 -5.93
C LYS A 35 -21.12 23.20 -4.85
N VAL A 36 -20.81 23.91 -3.76
CA VAL A 36 -20.10 23.33 -2.61
C VAL A 36 -20.93 22.22 -1.98
N VAL A 37 -22.23 22.45 -1.76
CA VAL A 37 -23.16 21.45 -1.19
C VAL A 37 -23.30 20.22 -2.10
N ILE A 38 -23.51 20.39 -3.41
CA ILE A 38 -23.53 19.26 -4.36
C ILE A 38 -22.21 18.51 -4.36
N ALA A 39 -21.07 19.22 -4.45
CA ALA A 39 -19.75 18.59 -4.41
C ALA A 39 -19.46 17.87 -3.08
N THR A 40 -20.08 18.29 -1.96
CA THR A 40 -20.06 17.51 -0.70
C THR A 40 -20.99 16.30 -0.73
N LEU A 41 -22.17 16.38 -1.35
CA LEU A 41 -23.12 15.25 -1.45
C LEU A 41 -22.56 14.15 -2.36
N GLU A 42 -22.08 14.49 -3.55
CA GLU A 42 -21.42 13.54 -4.46
C GLU A 42 -20.19 12.88 -3.79
N ARG A 43 -19.42 13.66 -3.02
CA ARG A 43 -18.29 13.13 -2.23
C ARG A 43 -18.74 12.20 -1.12
N LEU A 44 -19.84 12.50 -0.42
CA LEU A 44 -20.42 11.63 0.60
C LEU A 44 -20.94 10.32 -0.01
N GLU A 45 -21.55 10.35 -1.20
CA GLU A 45 -21.95 9.14 -1.91
C GLU A 45 -20.75 8.25 -2.27
N ILE A 46 -19.66 8.83 -2.75
CA ILE A 46 -18.41 8.10 -3.05
C ILE A 46 -17.84 7.48 -1.77
N LEU A 47 -17.82 8.21 -0.65
CA LEU A 47 -17.36 7.70 0.64
C LEU A 47 -18.24 6.56 1.16
N ASN A 48 -19.56 6.68 1.08
CA ASN A 48 -20.50 5.63 1.47
C ASN A 48 -20.33 4.36 0.61
N LYS A 49 -20.13 4.52 -0.71
CA LYS A 49 -19.84 3.40 -1.63
C LYS A 49 -18.49 2.74 -1.31
N ALA A 50 -17.46 3.52 -1.02
CA ALA A 50 -16.15 3.02 -0.61
C ALA A 50 -16.18 2.28 0.74
N GLU A 51 -16.94 2.78 1.72
CA GLU A 51 -17.13 2.12 3.01
C GLU A 51 -17.89 0.78 2.85
N SER A 52 -18.94 0.76 2.03
CA SER A 52 -19.69 -0.45 1.70
C SER A 52 -18.79 -1.51 1.03
N LEU A 53 -17.99 -1.09 0.05
CA LEU A 53 -17.00 -1.94 -0.62
C LEU A 53 -15.94 -2.45 0.38
N GLY A 54 -15.45 -1.61 1.29
CA GLY A 54 -14.55 -2.03 2.37
C GLY A 54 -15.18 -3.09 3.28
N LYS A 55 -16.46 -2.94 3.64
CA LYS A 55 -17.21 -3.95 4.43
C LYS A 55 -17.34 -5.28 3.69
N MET A 56 -17.63 -5.26 2.38
CA MET A 56 -17.69 -6.48 1.56
C MET A 56 -16.33 -7.19 1.50
N ILE A 57 -15.23 -6.46 1.32
CA ILE A 57 -13.86 -7.03 1.34
C ILE A 57 -13.56 -7.65 2.73
N VAL A 58 -13.93 -6.96 3.81
CA VAL A 58 -13.77 -7.40 5.20
C VAL A 58 -14.60 -8.67 5.53
N GLN A 59 -15.66 -8.95 4.76
CA GLN A 59 -16.52 -10.14 4.85
C GLN A 59 -16.20 -11.20 3.78
N SER A 60 -15.19 -10.98 2.94
CA SER A 60 -14.79 -11.94 1.90
C SER A 60 -14.12 -13.18 2.48
N ALA A 61 -14.24 -14.32 1.78
CA ALA A 61 -13.59 -15.56 2.16
C ALA A 61 -12.06 -15.43 2.28
N ALA A 62 -11.42 -14.61 1.44
CA ALA A 62 -9.99 -14.31 1.53
C ALA A 62 -9.62 -13.59 2.84
N ALA A 63 -10.43 -12.61 3.27
CA ALA A 63 -10.23 -11.90 4.54
C ALA A 63 -10.48 -12.80 5.77
N GLU A 64 -11.45 -13.72 5.69
CA GLU A 64 -11.69 -14.72 6.74
C GLU A 64 -10.54 -15.74 6.82
N TYR A 65 -10.09 -16.25 5.68
CA TYR A 65 -8.95 -17.16 5.59
C TYR A 65 -7.68 -16.52 6.16
N TYR A 66 -7.37 -15.29 5.76
CA TYR A 66 -6.28 -14.48 6.33
C TYR A 66 -6.37 -14.37 7.87
N ARG A 67 -7.54 -14.06 8.43
CA ARG A 67 -7.73 -14.00 9.90
C ARG A 67 -7.45 -15.35 10.57
N SER A 68 -7.92 -16.45 9.99
CA SER A 68 -7.71 -17.79 10.53
C SER A 68 -6.22 -18.17 10.54
N CYS A 69 -5.51 -17.90 9.45
CA CYS A 69 -4.06 -18.13 9.32
C CYS A 69 -3.27 -17.24 10.30
N TRP A 70 -3.67 -15.97 10.46
CA TRP A 70 -3.06 -15.05 11.43
C TRP A 70 -3.24 -15.54 12.87
N GLN A 71 -4.44 -16.00 13.26
CA GLN A 71 -4.69 -16.55 14.59
C GLN A 71 -3.84 -17.82 14.83
N ARG A 72 -3.76 -18.71 13.84
CA ARG A 72 -2.88 -19.91 13.90
C ARG A 72 -1.42 -19.51 14.10
N LEU A 73 -0.91 -18.57 13.29
CA LEU A 73 0.46 -18.07 13.37
C LEU A 73 0.77 -17.38 14.72
N LYS A 74 -0.19 -16.66 15.29
CA LYS A 74 -0.07 -15.99 16.59
C LYS A 74 0.03 -16.98 17.76
N ASN A 75 -0.71 -18.08 17.68
CA ASN A 75 -0.75 -19.11 18.72
C ASN A 75 0.46 -20.08 18.64
N ASP A 76 1.11 -20.14 17.47
CA ASP A 76 2.26 -21.00 17.21
C ASP A 76 3.55 -20.47 17.84
N ARG A 77 3.93 -21.03 18.99
CA ARG A 77 5.13 -20.61 19.74
C ARG A 77 6.43 -20.78 18.96
N VAL A 78 6.52 -21.77 18.07
CA VAL A 78 7.75 -22.05 17.29
C VAL A 78 7.89 -21.01 16.18
N ALA A 79 6.80 -20.74 15.45
CA ALA A 79 6.77 -19.67 14.46
C ALA A 79 7.11 -18.30 15.08
N GLN A 80 6.55 -17.97 16.24
CA GLN A 80 6.85 -16.71 16.95
C GLN A 80 8.32 -16.60 17.38
N GLN A 81 8.97 -17.71 17.76
CA GLN A 81 10.41 -17.72 18.06
C GLN A 81 11.26 -17.50 16.80
N LEU A 82 10.92 -18.16 15.69
CA LEU A 82 11.62 -17.98 14.41
C LEU A 82 11.47 -16.56 13.87
N ILE A 83 10.29 -15.94 13.99
CA ILE A 83 10.06 -14.54 13.60
C ILE A 83 10.94 -13.60 14.43
N LYS A 84 11.03 -13.79 15.76
CA LYS A 84 11.91 -12.98 16.63
C LYS A 84 13.39 -13.11 16.25
N GLN A 85 13.85 -14.34 15.98
CA GLN A 85 15.22 -14.57 15.50
C GLN A 85 15.47 -13.90 14.15
N PHE A 86 14.51 -13.96 13.23
CA PHE A 86 14.60 -13.30 11.93
C PHE A 86 14.71 -11.78 12.05
N VAL A 87 13.91 -11.14 12.90
CA VAL A 87 13.98 -9.69 13.14
C VAL A 87 15.38 -9.29 13.66
N ALA A 88 15.90 -9.99 14.67
CA ALA A 88 17.24 -9.71 15.22
C ALA A 88 18.39 -9.97 14.23
N ILE A 89 18.24 -10.93 13.30
CA ILE A 89 19.22 -11.14 12.21
C ILE A 89 19.05 -10.06 11.12
N LYS A 90 17.82 -9.60 10.85
CA LYS A 90 17.50 -8.54 9.87
C LYS A 90 18.06 -7.19 10.30
N GLU A 91 17.96 -6.83 11.58
CA GLU A 91 18.56 -5.60 12.13
C GLU A 91 20.08 -5.60 11.93
N ARG A 92 20.77 -6.66 12.36
CA ARG A 92 22.22 -6.84 12.10
C ARG A 92 22.54 -6.83 10.60
N TYR A 93 21.69 -7.42 9.76
CA TYR A 93 21.87 -7.40 8.31
C TYR A 93 21.75 -5.98 7.73
N GLU A 94 20.81 -5.17 8.20
CA GLU A 94 20.62 -3.78 7.77
C GLU A 94 21.79 -2.89 8.20
N GLU A 95 22.28 -3.04 9.43
CA GLU A 95 23.50 -2.36 9.91
C GLU A 95 24.72 -2.70 9.03
N VAL A 96 24.97 -3.99 8.83
CA VAL A 96 26.08 -4.51 8.03
C VAL A 96 25.96 -4.11 6.55
N GLN A 97 24.74 -4.11 5.99
CA GLN A 97 24.48 -3.62 4.63
C GLN A 97 24.74 -2.10 4.52
N ARG A 98 24.49 -1.32 5.57
CA ARG A 98 24.68 0.15 5.59
C ARG A 98 26.15 0.55 5.42
N PHE A 99 27.08 -0.25 5.95
CA PHE A 99 28.52 -0.08 5.74
C PHE A 99 29.04 -0.84 4.50
N GLY A 100 28.27 -1.81 4.02
CA GLY A 100 28.53 -2.54 2.78
C GLY A 100 29.64 -3.58 2.92
N LYS A 101 30.32 -3.83 1.79
CA LYS A 101 31.14 -5.04 1.57
C LYS A 101 32.42 -5.14 2.42
N TYR A 102 32.77 -4.08 3.15
CA TYR A 102 33.97 -4.00 4.00
C TYR A 102 33.71 -4.30 5.48
N HIS A 103 32.45 -4.54 5.87
CA HIS A 103 32.13 -4.95 7.24
C HIS A 103 32.68 -6.37 7.52
N PRO A 104 33.39 -6.62 8.64
CA PRO A 104 33.99 -7.92 8.93
C PRO A 104 32.96 -9.06 8.92
N ASP A 105 31.80 -8.84 9.54
CA ASP A 105 30.73 -9.85 9.62
C ASP A 105 29.85 -9.96 8.36
N TYR A 106 30.19 -9.27 7.25
CA TYR A 106 29.34 -9.23 6.05
C TYR A 106 28.97 -10.62 5.53
N GLN A 107 29.94 -11.54 5.44
CA GLN A 107 29.68 -12.90 4.97
C GLN A 107 28.89 -13.74 5.98
N THR A 108 29.16 -13.58 7.27
CA THR A 108 28.50 -14.28 8.37
C THR A 108 27.01 -13.93 8.41
N VAL A 109 26.70 -12.63 8.44
CA VAL A 109 25.30 -12.16 8.50
C VAL A 109 24.56 -12.46 7.19
N MET A 110 25.23 -12.41 6.04
CA MET A 110 24.68 -12.90 4.76
C MET A 110 24.36 -14.39 4.74
N LYS A 111 25.09 -15.22 5.50
CA LYS A 111 24.79 -16.66 5.65
C LYS A 111 23.62 -16.87 6.61
N GLU A 112 23.69 -16.23 7.79
CA GLU A 112 22.63 -16.29 8.81
C GLU A 112 21.26 -15.89 8.24
N ILE A 113 21.15 -14.74 7.55
CA ILE A 113 19.88 -14.25 7.01
C ILE A 113 19.26 -15.24 6.00
N ARG A 114 20.07 -15.93 5.19
CA ARG A 114 19.60 -16.96 4.23
C ARG A 114 19.19 -18.25 4.94
N GLU A 115 19.83 -18.60 6.05
CA GLU A 115 19.48 -19.79 6.84
C GLU A 115 18.18 -19.57 7.62
N ILE A 116 18.01 -18.43 8.29
CA ILE A 116 16.75 -18.13 8.99
C ILE A 116 15.60 -17.90 7.99
N LYS A 117 15.86 -17.28 6.83
CA LYS A 117 14.83 -17.13 5.78
C LYS A 117 14.32 -18.50 5.31
N ARG A 118 15.21 -19.45 5.03
CA ARG A 118 14.81 -20.83 4.68
C ARG A 118 13.98 -21.48 5.79
N LYS A 119 14.37 -21.33 7.06
CA LYS A 119 13.58 -21.85 8.20
C LYS A 119 12.18 -21.24 8.29
N LEU A 120 12.00 -19.96 7.98
CA LEU A 120 10.68 -19.33 7.89
C LEU A 120 9.86 -19.83 6.69
N ASP A 121 10.49 -19.93 5.52
CA ASP A 121 9.81 -20.31 4.28
C ASP A 121 9.36 -21.78 4.27
N PHE A 122 10.04 -22.66 5.01
CA PHE A 122 9.63 -24.06 5.24
C PHE A 122 8.65 -24.27 6.40
N HIS A 123 8.26 -23.23 7.14
CA HIS A 123 7.40 -23.39 8.32
C HIS A 123 5.92 -23.25 7.96
N ASP A 124 5.15 -24.35 8.05
CA ASP A 124 3.74 -24.45 7.61
C ASP A 124 2.85 -23.26 8.02
N SER A 125 2.83 -22.90 9.31
CA SER A 125 2.01 -21.78 9.83
C SER A 125 2.38 -20.42 9.22
N ILE A 126 3.66 -20.22 8.83
CA ILE A 126 4.15 -18.99 8.20
C ILE A 126 3.88 -19.03 6.70
N ALA A 127 4.11 -20.15 6.03
CA ALA A 127 3.82 -20.34 4.61
C ALA A 127 2.31 -20.18 4.32
N ALA A 128 1.44 -20.76 5.16
CA ALA A 128 -0.01 -20.60 5.05
C ALA A 128 -0.46 -19.15 5.27
N PHE A 129 0.13 -18.44 6.23
CA PHE A 129 -0.12 -17.00 6.44
C PHE A 129 0.29 -16.16 5.23
N LYS A 130 1.53 -16.33 4.72
CA LYS A 130 2.01 -15.62 3.53
C LYS A 130 1.13 -15.88 2.30
N LYS A 131 0.63 -17.12 2.13
CA LYS A 131 -0.30 -17.44 1.05
C LYS A 131 -1.62 -16.65 1.20
N ALA A 132 -2.21 -16.65 2.39
CA ALA A 132 -3.46 -15.92 2.66
C ALA A 132 -3.30 -14.40 2.56
N GLU A 133 -2.12 -13.87 2.91
CA GLU A 133 -1.75 -12.46 2.75
C GLU A 133 -1.67 -12.07 1.26
N ASN A 134 -1.00 -12.89 0.44
CA ASN A 134 -0.95 -12.69 -1.02
C ASN A 134 -2.34 -12.75 -1.67
N GLU A 135 -3.17 -13.73 -1.29
CA GLU A 135 -4.53 -13.91 -1.83
C GLU A 135 -5.44 -12.71 -1.49
N LEU A 136 -5.30 -12.13 -0.29
CA LEU A 136 -6.00 -10.90 0.09
C LEU A 136 -5.43 -9.67 -0.66
N GLN A 137 -4.12 -9.61 -0.88
CA GLN A 137 -3.49 -8.53 -1.66
C GLN A 137 -3.91 -8.57 -3.13
N GLU A 138 -3.99 -9.75 -3.75
CA GLU A 138 -4.47 -9.94 -5.13
C GLU A 138 -5.90 -9.41 -5.29
N LEU A 139 -6.79 -9.70 -4.34
CA LEU A 139 -8.16 -9.17 -4.31
C LEU A 139 -8.19 -7.63 -4.18
N LEU A 140 -7.32 -7.04 -3.35
CA LEU A 140 -7.21 -5.57 -3.22
C LEU A 140 -6.65 -4.91 -4.49
N ASP A 141 -5.68 -5.56 -5.13
CA ASP A 141 -5.06 -5.13 -6.39
C ASP A 141 -6.08 -5.17 -7.54
N GLU A 142 -6.87 -6.25 -7.65
CA GLU A 142 -7.95 -6.37 -8.65
C GLU A 142 -9.00 -5.27 -8.49
N VAL A 143 -9.49 -5.04 -7.27
CA VAL A 143 -10.45 -3.96 -6.97
C VAL A 143 -9.86 -2.59 -7.34
N SER A 144 -8.58 -2.36 -7.05
CA SER A 144 -7.88 -1.12 -7.39
C SER A 144 -7.77 -0.90 -8.91
N VAL A 145 -7.51 -1.97 -9.67
CA VAL A 145 -7.48 -1.93 -11.14
C VAL A 145 -8.88 -1.69 -11.73
N LEU A 146 -9.93 -2.31 -11.17
CA LEU A 146 -11.32 -2.09 -11.62
C LEU A 146 -11.75 -0.63 -11.40
N ILE A 147 -11.47 -0.06 -10.23
CA ILE A 147 -11.78 1.35 -9.93
C ILE A 147 -10.96 2.29 -10.84
N GLY A 148 -9.66 2.02 -11.03
CA GLY A 148 -8.79 2.82 -11.91
C GLY A 148 -9.32 2.88 -13.35
N ARG A 149 -9.66 1.71 -13.92
CA ARG A 149 -10.23 1.61 -15.27
C ARG A 149 -11.59 2.31 -15.40
N ALA A 150 -12.44 2.23 -14.39
CA ALA A 150 -13.76 2.88 -14.39
C ALA A 150 -13.68 4.42 -14.35
N VAL A 151 -12.58 4.99 -13.84
CA VAL A 151 -12.35 6.45 -13.81
C VAL A 151 -11.59 6.92 -15.06
N SER A 152 -10.69 6.10 -15.62
CA SER A 152 -10.01 6.39 -16.90
C SER A 152 -9.33 5.17 -17.49
N GLU A 153 -9.54 4.90 -18.79
CA GLU A 153 -8.82 3.85 -19.54
C GLU A 153 -7.30 4.09 -19.65
N GLN A 154 -6.82 5.32 -19.36
CA GLN A 154 -5.42 5.72 -19.54
C GLN A 154 -4.63 5.89 -18.23
N VAL A 155 -5.27 5.78 -17.06
CA VAL A 155 -4.57 5.93 -15.77
C VAL A 155 -3.80 4.64 -15.45
N LYS A 156 -2.48 4.71 -15.56
CA LYS A 156 -1.56 3.67 -15.08
C LYS A 156 -1.58 3.63 -13.55
N VAL A 157 -2.42 2.76 -12.99
CA VAL A 157 -2.34 2.40 -11.57
C VAL A 157 -1.06 1.59 -11.36
N PRO A 158 -0.13 2.00 -10.48
CA PRO A 158 1.05 1.20 -10.13
C PRO A 158 0.64 0.09 -9.16
N THR A 159 -0.06 -0.92 -9.68
CA THR A 159 -0.32 -2.17 -8.94
C THR A 159 1.02 -2.81 -8.60
N GLY A 160 1.21 -3.27 -7.36
CA GLY A 160 2.51 -3.76 -6.86
C GLY A 160 3.02 -5.05 -7.54
N ASN A 161 2.19 -5.65 -8.39
CA ASN A 161 2.44 -6.90 -9.09
C ASN A 161 2.85 -6.65 -10.56
N PRO A 162 4.04 -7.10 -11.02
CA PRO A 162 4.54 -6.90 -12.38
C PRO A 162 3.66 -7.53 -13.48
N TYR A 163 2.73 -8.43 -13.13
CA TYR A 163 1.80 -9.03 -14.08
C TYR A 163 0.89 -8.01 -14.79
N PHE A 164 0.50 -6.93 -14.11
CA PHE A 164 -0.37 -5.91 -14.70
C PHE A 164 0.38 -4.99 -15.68
N THR A 165 1.68 -4.81 -15.54
CA THR A 165 2.51 -4.04 -16.49
C THR A 165 2.58 -4.72 -17.87
N ALA A 166 2.49 -6.06 -17.90
CA ALA A 166 2.53 -6.84 -19.15
C ALA A 166 1.31 -6.61 -20.06
N LEU A 167 0.16 -6.19 -19.50
CA LEU A 167 -1.07 -5.91 -20.26
C LEU A 167 -1.05 -4.56 -21.01
N SER A 168 -0.06 -3.70 -20.76
CA SER A 168 0.03 -2.35 -21.35
C SER A 168 1.40 -2.08 -22.00
N GLY A 169 2.23 -3.11 -22.18
CA GLY A 169 3.62 -3.00 -22.61
C GLY A 169 3.97 -3.98 -23.71
N CYS A 170 3.59 -3.68 -24.96
CA CYS A 170 4.13 -4.38 -26.13
C CYS A 170 5.59 -3.97 -26.36
N SER A 171 6.51 -4.52 -25.55
CA SER A 171 7.96 -4.41 -25.74
C SER A 171 8.56 -5.82 -25.82
N GLY A 172 8.53 -6.39 -27.03
CA GLY A 172 9.13 -7.68 -27.32
C GLY A 172 10.63 -7.68 -27.02
N GLY A 173 11.04 -8.52 -26.07
CA GLY A 173 12.44 -8.74 -25.66
C GLY A 173 12.84 -10.20 -25.76
N CYS A 174 12.36 -10.89 -26.80
CA CYS A 174 12.70 -12.27 -27.11
C CYS A 174 14.16 -12.38 -27.55
N GLY A 175 15.08 -12.46 -26.57
CA GLY A 175 16.51 -12.67 -26.78
C GLY A 175 16.82 -14.11 -27.18
N THR A 176 16.53 -14.48 -28.43
CA THR A 176 16.92 -15.77 -29.00
C THR A 176 18.43 -15.95 -29.04
N GLY A 177 18.93 -17.06 -28.47
CA GLY A 177 20.14 -17.75 -28.96
C GLY A 177 21.49 -17.08 -28.76
N GLY A 178 21.92 -16.89 -27.51
CA GLY A 178 23.35 -16.73 -27.17
C GLY A 178 23.99 -18.09 -26.86
N SER A 179 25.09 -18.45 -27.53
CA SER A 179 25.69 -19.79 -27.41
C SER A 179 26.32 -20.07 -26.04
N CYS A 180 26.12 -21.30 -25.55
CA CYS A 180 26.73 -21.79 -24.33
C CYS A 180 28.25 -21.98 -24.52
N GLY A 181 29.05 -21.01 -24.09
CA GLY A 181 30.51 -21.02 -24.17
C GLY A 181 31.19 -21.70 -22.97
N CYS A 182 30.99 -23.00 -22.76
CA CYS A 182 31.80 -23.76 -21.81
C CYS A 182 33.22 -23.95 -22.36
N ARG A 183 34.24 -23.55 -21.61
CA ARG A 183 35.63 -24.02 -21.78
C ARG A 183 36.07 -24.70 -20.49
N SER A 184 36.83 -25.77 -20.66
CA SER A 184 37.36 -26.68 -19.64
C SER A 184 38.26 -26.00 -18.62
#